data_AF-A0A366M617-F1
#
_entry.id   AF-A0A366M617-F1
#
_cell.length_a   1.000
_cell.length_b   1.000
_cell.length_c   1.000
_cell.angle_alpha   90.00
_cell.angle_beta   90.00
_cell.angle_gamma   90.00
#
_symmetry.space_group_name_H-M   'P 1'
#
loop_
_entity.id
_entity.type
_entity.pdbx_description
1 polymer ?
#
loop_
_entity_poly.entity_id
_entity_poly.type
_entity_poly.pdbx_seq_one_letter_code
_entity_poly.pdbx_strand_id
1 'polypeptide(L)'
;MTAPTAEQLDKLRALLDRLPVGPWHATDCEGRIEVWQESALTHITRDARGEIAGYSTPSAYLASQLLYERYVDTWDRGERDGEDDDLRRDIAELIAAARNMLPGLLAEIGRVRTLVRDLADPDECQYDHHGHCKAHGWTQTEPRCPHARARELLQGETT
;
A
#
# COMPACT_ATOMS: atom_id res chain seq x y z
N MET A 1 -4.42 -10.13 10.99
CA MET A 1 -4.88 -8.92 10.28
C MET A 1 -6.05 -9.31 9.40
N THR A 2 -7.16 -8.59 9.44
CA THR A 2 -8.36 -8.87 8.64
C THR A 2 -8.21 -8.26 7.25
N ALA A 3 -8.76 -8.89 6.21
CA ALA A 3 -8.78 -8.30 4.86
C ALA A 3 -9.62 -7.01 4.84
N PRO A 4 -9.24 -5.98 4.05
CA PRO A 4 -10.01 -4.76 3.96
C PRO A 4 -11.35 -4.98 3.25
N THR A 5 -12.41 -4.33 3.73
CA THR A 5 -13.73 -4.34 3.09
C THR A 5 -13.74 -3.55 1.78
N ALA A 6 -14.75 -3.75 0.94
CA ALA A 6 -14.94 -2.93 -0.27
C ALA A 6 -15.04 -1.43 0.06
N GLU A 7 -15.85 -1.07 1.05
CA GLU A 7 -15.97 0.31 1.53
C GLU A 7 -14.63 0.92 1.95
N GLN A 8 -13.78 0.17 2.65
CA GLN A 8 -12.45 0.63 3.05
C GLN A 8 -11.54 0.89 1.84
N LEU A 9 -11.59 0.02 0.83
CA LEU A 9 -10.81 0.17 -0.40
C LEU A 9 -11.31 1.34 -1.25
N ASP A 10 -12.63 1.54 -1.34
CA ASP A 10 -13.24 2.65 -2.07
C ASP A 10 -12.94 3.99 -1.40
N LYS A 11 -13.05 4.04 -0.07
CA LYS A 11 -12.64 5.22 0.71
C LYS A 11 -11.17 5.54 0.47
N LEU A 12 -10.30 4.53 0.47
CA LEU A 12 -8.88 4.72 0.21
C LEU A 12 -8.63 5.22 -1.22
N ARG A 13 -9.30 4.65 -2.22
CA ARG A 13 -9.20 5.11 -3.62
C ARG A 13 -9.65 6.56 -3.77
N ALA A 14 -10.80 6.92 -3.20
CA ALA A 14 -11.30 8.29 -3.19
C ALA A 14 -10.39 9.28 -2.44
N LEU A 15 -9.62 8.82 -1.45
CA LEU A 15 -8.58 9.62 -0.82
C LEU A 15 -7.39 9.83 -1.77
N LEU A 16 -6.92 8.76 -2.42
CA LEU A 16 -5.79 8.83 -3.35
C LEU A 16 -6.10 9.71 -4.57
N ASP A 17 -7.31 9.64 -5.12
CA ASP A 17 -7.72 10.41 -6.30
C ASP A 17 -7.78 11.92 -6.05
N ARG A 18 -7.92 12.34 -4.78
CA ARG A 18 -7.95 13.76 -4.38
C ARG A 18 -6.56 14.33 -4.08
N LEU A 19 -5.54 13.47 -3.96
CA LEU A 19 -4.20 13.86 -3.56
C LEU A 19 -3.28 13.88 -4.79
N PRO A 20 -2.20 14.70 -4.77
CA PRO A 20 -1.23 14.69 -5.85
C PRO A 20 -0.64 13.30 -6.09
N VAL A 21 -0.45 12.96 -7.36
CA VAL A 21 0.19 11.69 -7.76
C VAL A 21 1.69 11.79 -7.51
N GLY A 22 2.29 10.68 -7.07
CA GLY A 22 3.73 10.58 -6.82
C GLY A 22 4.59 10.65 -8.11
N PRO A 23 5.90 10.41 -7.99
CA PRO A 23 6.57 9.76 -6.85
C PRO A 23 6.78 10.68 -5.63
N TRP A 24 6.87 10.06 -4.46
CA TRP A 24 7.15 10.67 -3.16
C TRP A 24 8.53 10.22 -2.65
N HIS A 25 9.30 11.14 -2.08
CA HIS A 25 10.66 10.93 -1.60
C HIS A 25 10.75 11.30 -0.11
N ALA A 26 11.18 10.34 0.71
CA ALA A 26 11.55 10.60 2.10
C ALA A 26 13.01 11.02 2.15
N THR A 27 13.31 12.02 2.98
CA THR A 27 14.68 12.46 3.20
C THR A 27 14.91 12.80 4.66
N ASP A 28 16.16 12.59 5.09
CA ASP A 28 16.70 12.95 6.39
C ASP A 28 17.95 13.79 6.10
N CYS A 29 17.76 15.09 5.91
CA CYS A 29 18.83 16.00 5.57
C CYS A 29 18.78 17.22 6.47
N GLU A 30 19.95 17.70 6.89
CA GLU A 30 20.06 18.92 7.69
C GLU A 30 19.28 18.91 9.01
N GLY A 31 19.15 17.73 9.65
CA GLY A 31 18.43 17.59 10.91
C GLY A 31 16.91 17.67 10.75
N ARG A 32 16.42 17.46 9.53
CA ARG A 32 14.99 17.42 9.20
C ARG A 32 14.65 16.16 8.44
N ILE A 33 13.63 15.48 8.95
CA ILE A 33 12.98 14.37 8.26
C ILE A 33 11.78 14.92 7.51
N GLU A 34 11.79 14.78 6.20
CA GLU A 34 10.77 15.34 5.31
C GLU A 34 10.27 14.28 4.31
N VAL A 35 8.99 14.39 3.91
CA VAL A 35 8.42 13.58 2.81
C VAL A 35 7.88 14.49 1.72
N TRP A 36 8.63 14.59 0.63
CA TRP A 36 8.38 15.47 -0.49
C TRP A 36 7.71 14.76 -1.66
N GLN A 37 6.85 15.47 -2.39
CA GLN A 37 6.54 15.10 -3.76
C GLN A 37 7.77 15.36 -4.61
N GLU A 38 8.22 14.38 -5.38
CA GLU A 38 9.47 14.49 -6.13
C GLU A 38 9.46 15.67 -7.11
N SER A 39 8.31 15.97 -7.73
CA SER A 39 8.16 17.10 -8.65
C SER A 39 8.34 18.48 -7.98
N ALA A 40 8.36 18.55 -6.65
CA ALA A 40 8.67 19.77 -5.91
C ALA A 40 10.18 19.94 -5.66
N LEU A 41 10.95 18.86 -5.73
CA LEU A 41 12.40 18.90 -5.56
C LEU A 41 13.05 19.50 -6.80
N THR A 42 14.19 20.16 -6.60
CA THR A 42 14.98 20.78 -7.66
C THR A 42 16.37 20.14 -7.74
N HIS A 43 17.05 20.32 -8.87
CA HIS A 43 18.44 19.83 -9.07
C HIS A 43 18.62 18.32 -8.77
N ILE A 44 17.61 17.51 -9.10
CA ILE A 44 17.64 16.06 -8.85
C ILE A 44 18.77 15.42 -9.67
N THR A 45 19.66 14.72 -8.99
CA THR A 45 20.62 13.80 -9.58
C THR A 45 20.29 12.38 -9.14
N ARG A 46 20.55 11.41 -10.01
CA ARG A 46 20.25 10.00 -9.75
C ARG A 46 21.50 9.14 -9.88
N ASP A 47 21.56 8.07 -9.08
CA ASP A 47 22.61 7.08 -9.18
C ASP A 47 22.37 6.09 -10.33
N ALA A 48 23.26 5.09 -10.46
CA ALA A 48 23.16 4.06 -11.51
C ALA A 48 21.93 3.15 -11.37
N ARG A 49 21.25 3.14 -10.22
CA ARG A 49 20.02 2.39 -9.96
C ARG A 49 18.78 3.25 -10.20
N GLY A 50 18.96 4.54 -10.51
CA GLY A 50 17.88 5.49 -10.68
C GLY A 50 17.38 6.08 -9.38
N GLU A 51 18.03 5.81 -8.25
CA GLU A 51 17.68 6.39 -6.95
C GLU A 51 18.16 7.83 -6.85
N ILE A 52 17.45 8.69 -6.10
CA ILE A 52 17.87 10.08 -5.90
C ILE A 52 19.16 10.09 -5.08
N ALA A 53 20.23 10.60 -5.69
CA ALA A 53 21.55 10.74 -5.10
C ALA A 53 21.86 12.17 -4.64
N GLY A 54 21.13 13.15 -5.16
CA GLY A 54 21.24 14.55 -4.79
C GLY A 54 20.02 15.32 -5.24
N TYR A 55 19.67 16.38 -4.52
CA TYR A 55 18.54 17.24 -4.80
C TYR A 55 18.67 18.55 -4.00
N SER A 56 17.76 19.48 -4.21
CA SER A 56 17.58 20.65 -3.34
C SER A 56 16.09 20.87 -3.06
N THR A 57 15.76 21.19 -1.82
CA THR A 57 14.40 21.55 -1.43
C THR A 57 14.06 22.95 -1.95
N PRO A 58 12.80 23.20 -2.34
CA PRO A 58 12.39 24.51 -2.79
C PRO A 58 12.28 25.49 -1.60
N SER A 59 12.55 26.77 -1.83
CA SER A 59 12.41 27.81 -0.80
C SER A 59 10.95 28.18 -0.48
N ALA A 60 10.01 27.77 -1.34
CA ALA A 60 8.57 27.89 -1.12
C ALA A 60 7.87 26.72 -1.82
N TYR A 61 6.81 26.19 -1.20
CA TYR A 61 6.11 25.01 -1.68
C TYR A 61 4.61 25.08 -1.37
N LEU A 62 3.83 24.34 -2.14
CA LEU A 62 2.40 24.12 -1.86
C LEU A 62 2.26 23.16 -0.69
N ALA A 63 1.23 23.33 0.13
CA ALA A 63 0.92 22.39 1.21
C ALA A 63 0.73 20.93 0.72
N SER A 64 0.41 20.75 -0.56
CA SER A 64 0.28 19.45 -1.20
C SER A 64 1.60 18.80 -1.61
N GLN A 65 2.74 19.49 -1.49
CA GLN A 65 4.05 19.03 -1.94
C GLN A 65 4.91 18.47 -0.79
N LEU A 66 4.57 18.77 0.47
CA LEU A 66 5.26 18.27 1.66
C LEU A 66 4.24 17.59 2.58
N LEU A 67 4.35 16.27 2.76
CA LEU A 67 3.39 15.50 3.56
C LEU A 67 3.78 15.38 5.03
N TYR A 68 5.08 15.45 5.30
CA TYR A 68 5.63 15.19 6.62
C TYR A 68 6.89 16.03 6.80
N GLU A 69 7.04 16.64 7.96
CA GLU A 69 8.23 17.37 8.38
C GLU A 69 8.40 17.21 9.90
N ARG A 70 9.59 16.80 10.33
CA ARG A 70 10.00 16.79 11.74
C ARG A 70 11.46 17.14 11.87
N TYR A 71 11.78 17.86 12.95
CA TYR A 71 13.15 18.06 13.39
C TYR A 71 13.60 16.85 14.20
N VAL A 72 14.88 16.50 14.05
CA VAL A 72 15.56 15.49 14.86
C VAL A 72 16.54 16.17 15.80
N ASP A 73 16.64 15.63 17.01
CA ASP A 73 17.61 16.08 18.01
C ASP A 73 18.97 15.42 17.76
N THR A 74 18.98 14.18 17.25
CA THR A 74 20.19 13.45 16.87
C THR A 74 20.13 12.97 15.43
N TRP A 75 21.27 13.06 14.74
CA TRP A 75 21.40 12.72 13.33
C TRP A 75 21.85 11.27 13.15
N ASP A 76 22.54 10.73 14.15
CA ASP A 76 23.09 9.38 14.12
C ASP A 76 22.03 8.37 14.59
N ARG A 77 21.77 7.36 13.74
CA ARG A 77 20.87 6.26 14.10
C ARG A 77 21.43 5.45 15.26
N GLY A 78 20.56 4.99 16.15
CA GLY A 78 20.89 4.13 17.27
C GLY A 78 21.52 4.86 18.47
N GLU A 79 21.54 6.19 18.46
CA GLU A 79 21.86 6.93 19.68
C GLU A 79 20.79 6.71 20.75
N ARG A 80 21.23 6.58 22.00
CA ARG A 80 20.36 6.30 23.15
C ARG A 80 19.25 7.35 23.32
N ASP A 81 19.54 8.60 23.00
CA ASP A 81 18.59 9.70 23.08
C ASP A 81 17.87 9.94 21.72
N GLY A 82 18.20 9.15 20.70
CA GLY A 82 17.69 9.24 19.33
C GLY A 82 16.69 8.14 18.93
N GLU A 83 16.24 7.28 19.86
CA GLU A 83 15.26 6.22 19.56
C GLU A 83 13.97 6.79 18.94
N ASP A 84 13.55 7.97 19.41
CA ASP A 84 12.40 8.71 18.87
C ASP A 84 12.67 9.22 17.43
N ASP A 85 13.90 9.60 17.12
CA ASP A 85 14.30 10.10 15.80
C ASP A 85 14.38 8.95 14.78
N ASP A 86 14.86 7.79 15.19
CA ASP A 86 14.82 6.59 14.36
C ASP A 86 13.40 6.16 14.01
N LEU A 87 12.48 6.19 14.99
CA LEU A 87 11.08 5.95 14.71
C LEU A 87 10.51 6.98 13.72
N ARG A 88 10.90 8.25 13.82
CA ARG A 88 10.47 9.30 12.88
C ARG A 88 10.99 9.04 11.46
N ARG A 89 12.24 8.57 11.32
CA ARG A 89 12.84 8.19 10.02
C ARG A 89 12.04 7.05 9.39
N ASP A 90 11.81 5.99 10.15
CA ASP A 90 11.09 4.82 9.69
C ASP A 90 9.63 5.15 9.31
N ILE A 91 8.98 6.05 10.07
CA ILE A 91 7.65 6.57 9.72
C ILE A 91 7.67 7.34 8.39
N ALA A 92 8.65 8.21 8.18
CA ALA A 92 8.75 8.98 6.94
C ALA A 92 9.01 8.08 5.72
N GLU A 93 9.92 7.11 5.85
CA GLU A 93 10.17 6.09 4.82
C GLU A 93 8.91 5.28 4.52
N LEU A 94 8.18 4.85 5.56
CA LEU A 94 6.91 4.14 5.42
C LEU A 94 5.86 4.99 4.70
N ILE A 95 5.73 6.28 5.03
CA ILE A 95 4.78 7.19 4.38
C ILE A 95 5.11 7.31 2.89
N ALA A 96 6.38 7.55 2.52
CA ALA A 96 6.79 7.67 1.12
C ALA A 96 6.55 6.36 0.36
N ALA A 97 7.00 5.23 0.91
CA ALA A 97 6.82 3.91 0.30
C ALA A 97 5.33 3.58 0.11
N ALA A 98 4.50 3.79 1.14
CA ALA A 98 3.06 3.57 1.06
C ALA A 98 2.41 4.46 -0.01
N ARG A 99 2.72 5.76 -0.04
CA ARG A 99 2.17 6.68 -1.05
C ARG A 99 2.53 6.27 -2.48
N ASN A 100 3.72 5.73 -2.70
CA ASN A 100 4.15 5.23 -4.01
C ASN A 100 3.50 3.89 -4.38
N MET A 101 3.36 2.96 -3.43
CA MET A 101 2.91 1.60 -3.71
C MET A 101 1.39 1.43 -3.70
N LEU A 102 0.65 2.21 -2.89
CA LEU A 102 -0.79 2.02 -2.68
C LEU A 102 -1.62 2.05 -3.97
N PRO A 103 -1.41 2.98 -4.93
CA PRO A 103 -2.16 2.96 -6.18
C PRO A 103 -1.98 1.64 -6.95
N GLY A 104 -0.74 1.14 -7.03
CA GLY A 104 -0.40 -0.11 -7.70
C GLY A 104 -1.00 -1.33 -7.01
N LEU A 105 -0.94 -1.39 -5.67
CA LEU A 105 -1.54 -2.46 -4.88
C LEU A 105 -3.06 -2.50 -5.03
N LEU A 106 -3.73 -1.33 -5.02
CA LEU A 106 -5.17 -1.26 -5.25
C LEU A 106 -5.57 -1.70 -6.66
N ALA A 107 -4.76 -1.37 -7.67
CA ALA A 107 -4.97 -1.85 -9.03
C ALA A 107 -4.79 -3.37 -9.12
N GLU A 108 -3.78 -3.92 -8.46
CA GLU A 108 -3.54 -5.37 -8.41
C GLU A 108 -4.67 -6.13 -7.71
N ILE A 109 -5.16 -5.63 -6.56
CA ILE A 109 -6.33 -6.20 -5.88
C ILE A 109 -7.55 -6.23 -6.82
N GLY A 110 -7.79 -5.15 -7.57
CA GLY A 110 -8.87 -5.10 -8.55
C GLY A 110 -8.72 -6.13 -9.68
N ARG A 111 -7.49 -6.32 -10.19
CA ARG A 111 -7.19 -7.35 -11.20
C ARG A 111 -7.44 -8.76 -10.68
N VAL A 112 -6.91 -9.07 -9.49
CA VAL A 112 -7.08 -10.39 -8.87
C VAL A 112 -8.54 -10.69 -8.60
N ARG A 113 -9.31 -9.73 -8.07
CA ARG A 113 -10.75 -9.92 -7.82
C ARG A 113 -11.54 -10.14 -9.11
N THR A 114 -11.19 -9.45 -10.19
CA THR A 114 -11.80 -9.68 -11.51
C THR A 114 -11.51 -11.09 -11.99
N LEU A 115 -10.25 -11.55 -11.92
CA LEU A 115 -9.89 -12.91 -12.29
C LEU A 115 -10.60 -13.97 -11.44
N VAL A 116 -10.72 -13.73 -10.13
CA VAL A 116 -11.47 -14.63 -9.23
C VAL A 116 -12.94 -14.69 -9.64
N ARG A 117 -13.56 -13.57 -10.03
CA ARG A 117 -14.94 -13.54 -10.53
C ARG A 117 -15.09 -14.35 -11.82
N ASP A 118 -14.14 -14.22 -12.75
CA ASP A 118 -14.17 -14.92 -14.04
C ASP A 118 -13.94 -16.44 -13.89
N LEU A 119 -13.18 -16.86 -12.87
CA LEU A 119 -12.87 -18.28 -12.61
C LEU A 119 -13.84 -18.95 -11.62
N ALA A 120 -14.62 -18.16 -10.86
CA ALA A 120 -15.54 -18.70 -9.89
C ALA A 120 -16.78 -19.29 -10.57
N ASP A 121 -16.89 -20.62 -10.50
CA ASP A 121 -18.15 -21.30 -10.80
C ASP A 121 -19.30 -20.78 -9.91
N PRO A 122 -20.42 -20.32 -10.50
CA PRO A 122 -21.59 -19.86 -9.75
C PRO A 122 -22.34 -20.98 -9.02
N ASP A 123 -22.15 -22.25 -9.41
CA ASP A 123 -22.91 -23.36 -8.87
C ASP A 123 -22.66 -23.58 -7.37
N GLU A 124 -23.73 -23.92 -6.65
CA GLU A 124 -23.63 -24.19 -5.23
C GLU A 124 -22.81 -25.45 -4.95
N CYS A 125 -22.08 -25.46 -3.82
CA CYS A 125 -21.34 -26.64 -3.41
C CYS A 125 -22.31 -27.75 -2.97
N GLN A 126 -22.24 -28.89 -3.64
CA GLN A 126 -22.92 -30.12 -3.22
C GLN A 126 -21.90 -31.04 -2.53
N TYR A 127 -22.13 -31.40 -1.28
CA TYR A 127 -21.21 -32.22 -0.49
C TYR A 127 -21.64 -33.70 -0.48
N ASP A 128 -20.68 -34.61 -0.67
CA ASP A 128 -20.93 -36.04 -0.50
C ASP A 128 -20.79 -36.49 0.97
N HIS A 129 -21.00 -37.78 1.22
CA HIS A 129 -20.90 -38.36 2.57
C HIS A 129 -19.48 -38.35 3.16
N HIS A 130 -18.46 -38.04 2.36
CA HIS A 130 -17.08 -37.83 2.82
C HIS A 130 -16.77 -36.34 3.04
N GLY A 131 -17.71 -35.44 2.76
CA GLY A 131 -17.52 -33.98 2.85
C GLY A 131 -16.81 -33.38 1.64
N HIS A 132 -16.64 -34.14 0.55
CA HIS A 132 -16.06 -33.61 -0.70
C HIS A 132 -17.09 -32.81 -1.48
N CYS A 133 -16.67 -31.75 -2.17
CA CYS A 133 -17.54 -31.02 -3.08
C CYS A 133 -17.64 -31.76 -4.42
N LYS A 134 -18.76 -32.45 -4.65
CA LYS A 134 -19.07 -33.16 -5.89
C LYS A 134 -19.22 -32.22 -7.09
N ALA A 135 -19.83 -31.05 -6.88
CA ALA A 135 -20.09 -30.07 -7.95
C ALA A 135 -18.79 -29.60 -8.64
N HIS A 136 -17.73 -29.36 -7.86
CA HIS A 136 -16.47 -28.82 -8.37
C HIS A 136 -15.30 -29.80 -8.24
N GLY A 137 -15.57 -31.09 -7.99
CA GLY A 137 -14.54 -32.13 -7.88
C GLY A 137 -13.49 -31.92 -6.77
N TRP A 138 -13.83 -31.18 -5.71
CA TRP A 138 -12.88 -30.84 -4.65
C TRP A 138 -12.94 -31.85 -3.50
N THR A 139 -11.86 -32.60 -3.30
CA THR A 139 -11.80 -33.71 -2.35
C THR A 139 -11.20 -33.36 -0.98
N GLN A 140 -10.85 -32.10 -0.72
CA GLN A 140 -10.42 -31.69 0.63
C GLN A 140 -11.62 -31.15 1.40
N THR A 141 -11.71 -31.50 2.68
CA THR A 141 -12.82 -31.11 3.58
C THR A 141 -12.54 -29.77 4.29
N GLU A 142 -11.28 -29.39 4.48
CA GLU A 142 -10.86 -28.12 5.08
C GLU A 142 -9.58 -27.59 4.40
N PRO A 143 -9.54 -26.31 3.96
CA PRO A 143 -10.64 -25.35 3.93
C PRO A 143 -11.74 -25.75 2.93
N ARG A 144 -12.89 -25.06 3.03
CA ARG A 144 -14.01 -25.20 2.08
C ARG A 144 -13.53 -25.16 0.62
N CYS A 145 -14.34 -25.76 -0.26
CA CYS A 145 -14.17 -25.71 -1.72
C CYS A 145 -13.73 -24.31 -2.20
N PRO A 146 -12.70 -24.19 -3.07
CA PRO A 146 -12.23 -22.91 -3.60
C PRO A 146 -13.34 -22.04 -4.19
N HIS A 147 -14.32 -22.63 -4.85
CA HIS A 147 -15.47 -21.92 -5.43
C HIS A 147 -16.38 -21.29 -4.36
N ALA A 148 -16.63 -21.99 -3.25
CA ALA A 148 -17.34 -21.41 -2.12
C ALA A 148 -16.58 -20.21 -1.53
N ARG A 149 -15.26 -20.36 -1.30
CA ARG A 149 -14.41 -19.29 -0.76
C ARG A 149 -14.32 -18.09 -1.70
N ALA A 150 -14.26 -18.32 -3.00
CA ALA A 150 -14.27 -17.27 -4.01
C ALA A 150 -15.59 -16.46 -3.96
N ARG A 151 -16.75 -17.15 -3.86
CA ARG A 151 -18.04 -16.46 -3.73
C ARG A 151 -18.15 -15.66 -2.44
N GLU A 152 -17.68 -16.19 -1.31
CA GLU A 152 -17.62 -15.46 -0.04
C GLU A 152 -16.75 -14.19 -0.16
N LEU A 153 -15.58 -14.30 -0.81
CA LEU A 153 -14.70 -13.16 -1.07
C LEU A 153 -15.40 -12.08 -1.91
N LEU A 154 -16.18 -12.48 -2.92
CA LEU A 154 -16.88 -11.58 -3.84
C LEU A 154 -18.16 -10.96 -3.24
N GLN A 155 -18.85 -11.65 -2.32
CA GLN A 155 -20.03 -11.11 -1.63
C GLN A 155 -19.69 -9.86 -0.79
N GLY A 156 -18.44 -9.75 -0.33
CA GLY A 156 -17.92 -8.54 0.32
C GLY A 156 -17.78 -7.31 -0.58
N GLU A 157 -18.11 -7.39 -1.89
CA GLU A 157 -18.15 -6.25 -2.82
C GLU A 157 -19.53 -5.55 -2.87
N THR A 158 -20.61 -6.23 -2.46
CA THR A 158 -22.00 -5.78 -2.66
C THR A 158 -22.64 -5.03 -1.49
N THR A 159 -21.86 -4.61 -0.49
CA THR A 159 -22.34 -3.88 0.69
C THR A 159 -21.65 -2.54 0.79
#